data_AF-A0A356QGQ3-F1
#
_entry.id   AF-A0A356QGQ3-F1
#
_cell.length_a   1.000
_cell.length_b   1.000
_cell.length_c   1.000
_cell.angle_alpha   90.00
_cell.angle_beta   90.00
_cell.angle_gamma   90.00
#
_symmetry.space_group_name_H-M   'P 1'
#
loop_
_entity.id
_entity.type
_entity.pdbx_description
1 polymer ?
#
loop_
_entity_poly.entity_id
_entity_poly.type
_entity_poly.pdbx_seq_one_letter_code
_entity_poly.pdbx_strand_id
1 'polypeptide(L)'
;MNTNYRKPLPGVLVEGEPVEFFDARQAVEDIQHGAYAKLPYTSRVLAEQLVRRCDPELLTDALKQLIERKQDLDFPWYPARVVCHDILGQTALVDLAGLRDAIADKGGDPAKVNPVVPTQLIVDHSL
;
A
#
# COMPACT_ATOMS: atom_id res chain seq x y z
N MET A 1 -10.14 0.17 -8.10
CA MET A 1 -9.74 -0.78 -7.04
C MET A 1 -9.90 -2.18 -7.60
N ASN A 2 -8.87 -3.03 -7.51
CA ASN A 2 -8.91 -4.32 -8.19
C ASN A 2 -9.95 -5.24 -7.55
N THR A 3 -10.66 -5.97 -8.39
CA THR A 3 -11.58 -7.05 -7.99
C THR A 3 -11.01 -8.43 -8.32
N ASN A 4 -10.07 -8.49 -9.27
CA ASN A 4 -9.35 -9.72 -9.62
C ASN A 4 -8.62 -10.28 -8.39
N TYR A 5 -8.65 -11.60 -8.25
CA TYR A 5 -8.03 -12.34 -7.15
C TYR A 5 -8.57 -12.04 -5.74
N ARG A 6 -9.63 -11.24 -5.61
CA ARG A 6 -10.33 -11.02 -4.34
C ARG A 6 -11.13 -12.28 -3.99
N LYS A 7 -10.88 -12.84 -2.82
CA LYS A 7 -11.52 -14.06 -2.33
C LYS A 7 -11.95 -13.92 -0.89
N PRO A 8 -13.05 -14.58 -0.47
CA PRO A 8 -13.37 -14.71 0.95
C PRO A 8 -12.27 -15.53 1.63
N LEU A 9 -11.87 -15.10 2.83
CA LEU A 9 -10.97 -15.82 3.70
C LEU A 9 -11.78 -16.91 4.44
N PRO A 10 -11.55 -18.21 4.16
CA PRO A 10 -12.42 -19.26 4.68
C PRO A 10 -12.39 -19.33 6.21
N GLY A 11 -13.56 -19.33 6.84
CA GLY A 11 -13.72 -19.56 8.28
C GLY A 11 -13.31 -18.37 9.17
N VAL A 12 -13.02 -17.20 8.61
CA VAL A 12 -12.66 -16.01 9.38
C VAL A 12 -13.75 -14.95 9.27
N LEU A 13 -14.32 -14.58 10.41
CA LEU A 13 -15.28 -13.49 10.56
C LEU A 13 -14.68 -12.41 11.48
N VAL A 14 -14.86 -11.14 11.13
CA VAL A 14 -14.54 -9.99 11.98
C VAL A 14 -15.83 -9.21 12.20
N GLU A 15 -16.23 -9.05 13.46
CA GLU A 15 -17.50 -8.41 13.84
C GLU A 15 -18.75 -9.05 13.19
N GLY A 16 -18.68 -10.35 12.90
CA GLY A 16 -19.76 -11.11 12.24
C GLY A 16 -19.72 -11.08 10.72
N GLU A 17 -18.84 -10.28 10.12
CA GLU A 17 -18.70 -10.15 8.66
C GLU A 17 -17.55 -11.00 8.11
N PRO A 18 -17.72 -11.65 6.94
CA PRO A 18 -16.66 -12.41 6.30
C PRO A 18 -15.51 -11.50 5.87
N VAL A 19 -14.29 -11.89 6.20
CA VAL A 19 -13.09 -11.19 5.76
C VAL A 19 -12.73 -11.62 4.35
N GLU A 20 -12.32 -10.68 3.51
CA GLU A 20 -11.79 -10.95 2.18
C GLU A 20 -10.30 -10.67 2.12
N PHE A 21 -9.61 -11.32 1.18
CA PHE A 21 -8.20 -11.10 0.90
C PHE A 21 -7.93 -11.14 -0.61
N PHE A 22 -6.78 -10.60 -1.01
CA PHE A 22 -6.29 -10.71 -2.39
C PHE A 22 -5.31 -11.88 -2.50
N ASP A 23 -5.63 -12.86 -3.34
CA ASP A 23 -4.83 -14.07 -3.55
C ASP A 23 -3.63 -13.78 -4.45
N ALA A 24 -2.59 -13.20 -3.84
CA ALA A 24 -1.32 -12.93 -4.50
C ALA A 24 -0.62 -14.19 -5.02
N ARG A 25 -0.89 -15.35 -4.41
CA ARG A 25 -0.35 -16.63 -4.89
C ARG A 25 -0.93 -16.96 -6.24
N GLN A 26 -2.26 -16.94 -6.36
CA GLN A 26 -2.89 -17.22 -7.64
C GLN A 26 -2.42 -16.25 -8.72
N ALA A 27 -2.36 -14.94 -8.41
CA ALA A 27 -1.91 -13.94 -9.37
C ALA A 27 -0.50 -14.20 -9.91
N VAL A 28 0.43 -14.65 -9.05
CA VAL A 28 1.80 -14.99 -9.46
C VAL A 28 1.85 -16.32 -10.23
N GLU A 29 1.10 -17.32 -9.80
CA GLU A 29 1.06 -18.65 -10.43
C GLU A 29 0.44 -18.62 -11.84
N ASP A 30 -0.56 -17.75 -12.06
CA ASP A 30 -1.16 -17.51 -13.38
C ASP A 30 -0.16 -16.90 -14.38
N ILE A 31 0.86 -16.18 -13.89
CA ILE A 31 1.94 -15.62 -14.72
C ILE A 31 3.02 -16.67 -14.96
N GLN A 32 3.51 -17.30 -13.90
CA GLN A 32 4.55 -18.32 -13.99
C GLN A 32 4.34 -19.39 -12.92
N HIS A 33 4.03 -20.60 -13.37
CA HIS A 33 3.79 -21.73 -12.48
C HIS A 33 5.03 -22.07 -11.61
N GLY A 34 4.80 -22.28 -10.32
CA GLY A 34 5.81 -22.54 -9.30
C GLY A 34 6.65 -21.33 -8.90
N ALA A 35 6.37 -20.12 -9.42
CA ALA A 35 7.11 -18.93 -9.08
C ALA A 35 6.84 -18.45 -7.65
N TYR A 36 5.59 -18.55 -7.16
CA TYR A 36 5.24 -18.02 -5.85
C TYR A 36 6.01 -18.71 -4.72
N ALA A 37 6.22 -20.03 -4.85
CA ALA A 37 7.00 -20.80 -3.90
C ALA A 37 8.46 -20.33 -3.80
N LYS A 38 9.03 -19.80 -4.90
CA LYS A 38 10.41 -19.32 -4.99
C LYS A 38 10.58 -17.85 -4.55
N LEU A 39 9.48 -17.11 -4.39
CA LEU A 39 9.53 -15.72 -3.95
C LEU A 39 9.99 -15.62 -2.48
N PRO A 40 10.96 -14.71 -2.17
CA PRO A 40 11.23 -14.29 -0.81
C PRO A 40 9.96 -13.79 -0.13
N TYR A 41 9.87 -13.93 1.19
CA TYR A 41 8.66 -13.54 1.93
C TYR A 41 8.35 -12.04 1.76
N THR A 42 9.37 -11.19 1.70
CA THR A 42 9.24 -9.76 1.41
C THR A 42 8.56 -9.51 0.06
N SER A 43 8.96 -10.21 -1.00
CA SER A 43 8.34 -10.11 -2.33
C SER A 43 6.88 -10.58 -2.33
N ARG A 44 6.49 -11.52 -1.45
CA ARG A 44 5.09 -11.94 -1.31
C ARG A 44 4.21 -10.82 -0.73
N VAL A 45 4.74 -10.05 0.22
CA VAL A 45 4.06 -8.86 0.78
C VAL A 45 3.91 -7.78 -0.29
N LEU A 46 4.97 -7.53 -1.08
CA LEU A 46 4.91 -6.60 -2.21
C LEU A 46 3.89 -7.06 -3.27
N ALA A 47 3.88 -8.35 -3.60
CA ALA A 47 2.95 -8.92 -4.58
C ALA A 47 1.48 -8.75 -4.16
N GLU A 48 1.13 -8.97 -2.88
CA GLU A 48 -0.24 -8.73 -2.40
C GLU A 48 -0.67 -7.29 -2.60
N GLN A 49 0.20 -6.34 -2.24
CA GLN A 49 -0.12 -4.93 -2.34
C GLN A 49 -0.28 -4.52 -3.81
N LEU A 50 0.54 -5.06 -4.72
CA LEU A 50 0.37 -4.85 -6.16
C LEU A 50 -0.97 -5.40 -6.64
N VAL A 51 -1.31 -6.64 -6.28
CA VAL A 51 -2.60 -7.24 -6.66
C VAL A 51 -3.78 -6.41 -6.16
N ARG A 52 -3.68 -5.83 -4.96
CA ARG A 52 -4.76 -5.03 -4.36
C ARG A 52 -4.85 -3.59 -4.89
N ARG A 53 -3.72 -2.95 -5.23
CA ARG A 53 -3.65 -1.49 -5.48
C ARG A 53 -3.04 -1.08 -6.82
N CYS A 54 -2.29 -1.94 -7.49
CA CYS A 54 -1.71 -1.62 -8.81
C CYS A 54 -2.81 -1.49 -9.86
N ASP A 55 -2.59 -0.66 -10.87
CA ASP A 55 -3.44 -0.61 -12.04
C ASP A 55 -3.48 -2.01 -12.71
N PRO A 56 -4.66 -2.56 -13.06
CA PRO A 56 -4.76 -3.81 -13.79
C PRO A 56 -3.85 -3.91 -15.02
N GLU A 57 -3.66 -2.81 -15.75
CA GLU A 57 -2.84 -2.79 -16.97
C GLU A 57 -1.35 -2.97 -16.67
N LEU A 58 -0.89 -2.53 -15.50
CA LEU A 58 0.51 -2.61 -15.06
C LEU A 58 0.80 -3.83 -14.17
N LEU A 59 -0.26 -4.50 -13.67
CA LEU A 59 -0.13 -5.53 -12.65
C LEU A 59 0.76 -6.70 -13.09
N THR A 60 0.56 -7.22 -14.31
CA THR A 60 1.33 -8.36 -14.81
C THR A 60 2.81 -8.02 -14.93
N ASP A 61 3.15 -6.85 -15.47
CA ASP A 61 4.55 -6.46 -15.66
C ASP A 61 5.23 -6.13 -14.32
N ALA A 62 4.51 -5.50 -13.39
CA ALA A 62 5.00 -5.28 -12.03
C ALA A 62 5.26 -6.60 -11.28
N LEU A 63 4.36 -7.58 -11.39
CA LEU A 63 4.57 -8.90 -10.78
C LEU A 63 5.74 -9.66 -11.41
N LYS A 64 5.98 -9.52 -12.72
CA LYS A 64 7.16 -10.08 -13.38
C LYS A 64 8.47 -9.50 -12.82
N GLN A 65 8.51 -8.22 -12.46
CA GLN A 65 9.69 -7.65 -11.80
C GLN A 65 10.05 -8.42 -10.52
N LEU A 66 9.04 -8.82 -9.72
CA LEU A 66 9.25 -9.60 -8.50
C LEU A 66 9.62 -11.07 -8.79
N ILE A 67 8.96 -11.71 -9.76
CA ILE A 67 9.19 -13.10 -10.15
C ILE A 67 10.60 -13.29 -10.71
N GLU A 68 11.01 -12.39 -11.59
CA GLU A 68 12.28 -12.45 -12.32
C GLU A 68 13.42 -11.71 -11.59
N ARG A 69 13.10 -11.03 -10.48
CA ARG A 69 14.03 -10.20 -9.68
C ARG A 69 14.70 -9.10 -10.49
N LYS A 70 13.90 -8.40 -11.30
CA LYS A 70 14.32 -7.28 -12.15
C LYS A 70 14.03 -5.93 -11.49
N GLN A 71 14.65 -4.89 -12.03
CA GLN A 71 14.51 -3.49 -11.59
C GLN A 71 14.29 -2.56 -12.78
N ASP A 72 13.70 -3.10 -13.86
CA ASP A 72 13.58 -2.39 -15.14
C ASP A 72 12.35 -1.46 -15.18
N LEU A 73 11.41 -1.69 -14.27
CA LEU A 73 10.12 -0.99 -14.20
C LEU A 73 9.83 -0.58 -12.75
N ASP A 74 9.54 0.69 -12.54
CA ASP A 74 8.98 1.19 -11.29
C ASP A 74 7.51 0.77 -11.15
N PHE A 75 7.10 0.41 -9.94
CA PHE A 75 5.72 0.03 -9.64
C PHE A 75 5.25 0.65 -8.32
N PRO A 76 3.92 0.85 -8.16
CA PRO A 76 3.39 1.56 -7.00
C PRO A 76 3.45 0.73 -5.72
N TRP A 77 4.00 1.32 -4.66
CA TRP A 77 3.95 0.76 -3.31
C TRP A 77 3.07 1.63 -2.39
N TYR A 78 2.06 1.01 -1.78
CA TYR A 78 1.11 1.66 -0.88
C TYR A 78 1.21 1.02 0.53
N PRO A 79 1.98 1.62 1.46
CA PRO A 79 2.12 1.08 2.81
C PRO A 79 0.79 1.10 3.56
N ALA A 80 0.61 0.15 4.48
CA ALA A 80 -0.63 0.05 5.27
C ALA A 80 -0.77 1.17 6.31
N ARG A 81 0.35 1.73 6.78
CA ARG A 81 0.42 2.85 7.74
C ARG A 81 1.77 3.54 7.65
N VAL A 82 1.82 4.76 8.18
CA VAL A 82 3.06 5.53 8.36
C VAL A 82 3.32 5.72 9.85
N VAL A 83 4.57 5.53 10.26
CA VAL A 83 5.03 5.86 11.61
C VAL A 83 6.08 6.95 11.47
N CYS A 84 5.78 8.12 12.01
CA CYS A 84 6.70 9.24 12.07
C CYS A 84 7.34 9.29 13.45
N HIS A 85 8.66 9.42 13.50
CA HIS A 85 9.32 9.83 14.73
C HIS A 85 9.21 11.35 14.91
N ASP A 86 9.49 11.86 16.09
CA ASP A 86 9.32 13.26 16.51
C ASP A 86 9.77 14.34 15.50
N ILE A 87 11.06 14.42 15.14
CA ILE A 87 11.65 15.50 14.35
C ILE A 87 11.12 15.46 12.90
N LEU A 88 11.15 14.29 12.25
CA LEU A 88 10.63 14.17 10.89
C LEU A 88 9.10 14.22 10.85
N GLY A 89 8.43 13.83 11.93
CA GLY A 89 6.98 13.94 12.05
C GLY A 89 6.51 15.37 12.23
N GLN A 90 7.24 16.19 12.99
CA GLN A 90 6.94 17.60 13.13
C GLN A 90 7.08 18.35 11.80
N THR A 91 8.15 18.09 11.05
CA THR A 91 8.34 18.69 9.71
C THR A 91 7.22 18.28 8.76
N ALA A 92 6.82 17.00 8.74
CA ALA A 92 5.69 16.54 7.94
C ALA A 92 4.35 17.20 8.33
N LEU A 93 4.14 17.52 9.62
CA LEU A 93 2.95 18.25 10.08
C LEU A 93 2.97 19.73 9.67
N VAL A 94 4.14 20.37 9.68
CA VAL A 94 4.31 21.73 9.18
C VAL A 94 4.03 21.79 7.67
N ASP A 95 4.53 20.82 6.90
CA ASP A 95 4.23 20.72 5.47
C ASP A 95 2.72 20.52 5.23
N LEU A 96 2.06 19.68 6.02
CA LEU A 96 0.61 19.48 5.94
C LEU A 96 -0.16 20.79 6.22
N ALA A 97 0.28 21.58 7.20
CA ALA A 97 -0.30 22.90 7.49
C ALA A 97 -0.10 23.87 6.32
N GLY A 98 1.11 23.95 5.77
CA GLY A 98 1.40 24.80 4.61
C GLY A 98 0.59 24.41 3.37
N LEU A 99 0.36 23.11 3.14
CA LEU A 99 -0.51 22.63 2.06
C LEU A 99 -1.97 23.04 2.28
N ARG A 100 -2.44 23.05 3.53
CA ARG A 100 -3.80 23.52 3.86
C ARG A 100 -3.97 25.00 3.57
N ASP A 101 -3.01 25.83 3.97
CA ASP A 101 -3.03 27.26 3.70
C ASP A 101 -3.01 27.53 2.19
N ALA A 102 -2.13 26.84 1.45
CA ALA A 102 -2.05 26.98 -0.01
C ALA A 102 -3.33 26.55 -0.75
N ILE A 103 -4.08 25.58 -0.22
CA ILE A 103 -5.38 25.17 -0.77
C ILE A 103 -6.46 26.22 -0.44
N ALA A 104 -6.46 26.76 0.79
CA ALA A 104 -7.39 27.82 1.21
C ALA A 104 -7.24 29.08 0.33
N ASP A 105 -6.00 29.51 0.11
CA ASP A 105 -5.68 30.70 -0.71
C ASP A 105 -6.15 30.56 -2.16
N LYS A 106 -6.24 29.32 -2.67
CA LYS A 106 -6.76 29.00 -4.00
C LYS A 106 -8.28 28.78 -4.03
N GLY A 107 -8.98 29.03 -2.92
CA GLY A 107 -10.42 28.84 -2.79
C GLY A 107 -10.87 27.37 -2.70
N GLY A 108 -9.94 26.45 -2.43
CA GLY A 108 -10.23 25.05 -2.18
C GLY A 108 -10.63 24.78 -0.72
N ASP A 109 -10.98 23.53 -0.43
CA ASP A 109 -11.31 23.08 0.92
C ASP A 109 -10.08 22.47 1.62
N PRO A 110 -9.48 23.14 2.63
CA PRO A 110 -8.30 22.66 3.34
C PRO A 110 -8.54 21.35 4.10
N ALA A 111 -9.79 21.06 4.48
CA ALA A 111 -10.14 19.83 5.18
C ALA A 111 -9.96 18.57 4.29
N LYS A 112 -9.72 18.74 2.98
CA LYS A 112 -9.36 17.62 2.09
C LYS A 112 -7.88 17.24 2.16
N VAL A 113 -7.04 18.08 2.75
CA VAL A 113 -5.61 17.79 2.95
C VAL A 113 -5.45 17.02 4.27
N ASN A 114 -5.44 15.69 4.16
CA ASN A 114 -5.29 14.76 5.28
C ASN A 114 -4.45 13.53 4.88
N PRO A 115 -3.76 12.88 5.84
CA PRO A 115 -3.13 11.59 5.60
C PRO A 115 -4.14 10.55 5.10
N VAL A 116 -3.80 9.85 4.02
CA VAL A 116 -4.68 8.85 3.38
C VAL A 116 -4.54 7.45 3.97
N VAL A 117 -3.53 7.23 4.78
CA VAL A 117 -3.30 6.00 5.55
C VAL A 117 -3.14 6.34 7.03
N PRO A 118 -3.46 5.40 7.94
CA PRO A 118 -3.23 5.60 9.36
C PRO A 118 -1.79 6.07 9.62
N THR A 119 -1.67 7.18 10.32
CA THR A 119 -0.38 7.82 10.61
C THR A 119 -0.23 7.97 12.11
N GLN A 120 0.90 7.55 12.65
CA GLN A 120 1.21 7.63 14.07
C GLN A 120 2.48 8.47 14.26
N LEU A 121 2.40 9.51 15.10
CA LEU A 121 3.56 10.28 15.55
C LEU A 121 4.01 9.73 16.90
N ILE A 122 5.26 9.32 16.98
CA ILE A 122 5.89 8.88 18.24
C ILE A 122 6.78 10.02 18.74
N VAL A 123 6.49 10.51 19.94
CA VAL A 123 7.27 11.52 20.64
C VAL A 123 7.99 10.82 21.79
N ASP A 124 9.24 10.45 21.56
CA ASP A 124 10.07 9.65 22.46
C ASP A 124 11.41 10.30 22.82
N HIS A 125 11.83 11.35 22.09
CA HIS A 125 13.10 12.06 22.32
C HIS A 125 12.92 13.49 22.88
N SER A 126 11.75 13.80 23.42
CA SER A 126 11.49 15.08 24.09
C SER A 126 11.80 14.99 25.58
N LEU A 127 13.03 15.36 25.95
CA LEU A 127 13.42 15.72 27.32
C LEU A 127 13.38 17.24 27.49
#